data_AF-A0A1Q4R566-F1
#
_entry.id   AF-A0A1Q4R566-F1
#
_cell.length_a   1.000
_cell.length_b   1.000
_cell.length_c   1.000
_cell.angle_alpha   90.00
_cell.angle_beta   90.00
_cell.angle_gamma   90.00
#
_symmetry.space_group_name_H-M   'P 1'
#
loop_
_entity.id
_entity.type
_entity.pdbx_description
1 polymer ?
#
loop_
_entity_poly.entity_id
_entity_poly.type
_entity_poly.pdbx_seq_one_letter_code
_entity_poly.pdbx_strand_id
1 'polypeptide(L)'
;MAILDQYQFHVASDLTQLDQVLEQCNKINRHDRIPRHDWMQCQMAIAEGFTNAVRHAHGEALKHCPIDIDLTLQEDCLDIRIWDSGNHDFDLEKHLQHLDLKKVNEFASGGRGFIILKKIASKLDYKHDEQRQKNYLLISKTLSNRLSPYFISVQALGDRLHDPNVVIVDCRFRLNDPDWGKAQYQKKHIPGAHYLHLDQDLSSPLDKHGGRHPLPDPEKFVATLTRLGIEQGTTEVVVYDDLRFAFAARFWWLLKFYGHDNVSILDGGFAAWEKSDYECNQELPQTATQTAFRPQIRRDLLISRDELLVATDNQRIVLDCRDEARYLGQTEPLDPVAGHIPGAMNSPWKAVSDAEGFALPFKEQQKLWQVYPKDQELVLYCGSGVTACVNWLSLEITGHNNLRLYVGGWSDWCSYLSEM
;
A
#
# COMPACT_ATOMS: atom_id res chain seq x y z
N MET A 1 20.11 2.46 2.22
CA MET A 1 18.64 2.47 2.03
C MET A 1 18.30 1.26 1.17
N ALA A 2 17.25 0.51 1.53
CA ALA A 2 16.83 -0.66 0.75
C ALA A 2 16.28 -0.19 -0.61
N ILE A 3 16.74 -0.82 -1.68
CA ILE A 3 16.19 -0.64 -3.03
C ILE A 3 14.88 -1.43 -3.09
N LEU A 4 13.78 -0.77 -3.45
CA LEU A 4 12.46 -1.38 -3.52
C LEU A 4 12.18 -1.89 -4.93
N ASP A 5 12.39 -1.04 -5.93
CA ASP A 5 12.18 -1.38 -7.33
C ASP A 5 13.21 -0.69 -8.21
N GLN A 6 13.53 -1.30 -9.35
CA GLN A 6 14.38 -0.73 -10.38
C GLN A 6 13.75 -0.89 -11.76
N TYR A 7 13.79 0.17 -12.53
CA TYR A 7 13.29 0.22 -13.90
C TYR A 7 14.37 0.78 -14.79
N GLN A 8 14.51 0.19 -15.98
CA GLN A 8 15.48 0.61 -16.99
C GLN A 8 14.75 0.81 -18.31
N PHE A 9 14.96 1.97 -18.91
CA PHE A 9 14.42 2.31 -20.22
C PHE A 9 15.58 2.59 -21.17
N HIS A 10 15.47 2.05 -22.38
CA HIS A 10 16.41 2.30 -23.46
C HIS A 10 15.64 2.95 -24.60
N VAL A 11 15.89 4.23 -24.85
CA VAL A 11 15.12 5.02 -25.82
C VAL A 11 16.01 5.85 -26.72
N ALA A 12 15.53 6.13 -27.93
CA ALA A 12 16.15 7.12 -28.79
C ALA A 12 15.92 8.53 -28.23
N SER A 13 16.84 9.45 -28.51
CA SER A 13 16.80 10.88 -28.20
C SER A 13 15.70 11.65 -28.96
N ASP A 14 14.45 11.16 -28.95
CA ASP A 14 13.27 11.76 -29.57
C ASP A 14 12.18 11.99 -28.52
N LEU A 15 11.46 13.11 -28.64
CA LEU A 15 10.39 13.49 -27.71
C LEU A 15 9.23 12.49 -27.74
N THR A 16 8.93 11.89 -28.90
CA THR A 16 7.91 10.83 -29.00
C THR A 16 8.24 9.62 -28.13
N GLN A 17 9.54 9.29 -28.00
CA GLN A 17 10.01 8.18 -27.16
C GLN A 17 10.00 8.56 -25.68
N LEU A 18 10.28 9.83 -25.35
CA LEU A 18 10.11 10.35 -23.99
C LEU A 18 8.66 10.23 -23.53
N ASP A 19 7.68 10.56 -24.38
CA ASP A 19 6.26 10.39 -24.05
C ASP A 19 5.91 8.93 -23.72
N GLN A 20 6.45 7.98 -24.49
CA GLN A 20 6.30 6.54 -24.20
C GLN A 20 6.94 6.14 -22.87
N VAL A 21 8.10 6.68 -22.53
CA VAL A 21 8.73 6.46 -21.22
C VAL A 21 7.86 7.04 -20.11
N LEU A 22 7.34 8.25 -20.26
CA LEU A 22 6.47 8.87 -19.26
C LEU A 22 5.15 8.08 -19.08
N GLU A 23 4.59 7.55 -20.16
CA GLU A 23 3.42 6.67 -20.12
C GLU A 23 3.72 5.33 -19.44
N GLN A 24 4.87 4.71 -19.74
CA GLN A 24 5.32 3.50 -19.04
C GLN A 24 5.66 3.78 -17.58
N CYS A 25 6.21 4.95 -17.28
CA CYS A 25 6.44 5.42 -15.92
C CYS A 25 5.12 5.57 -15.14
N ASN A 26 4.01 5.96 -15.77
CA ASN A 26 2.70 5.94 -15.10
C ASN A 26 2.29 4.52 -14.66
N LYS A 27 2.77 3.48 -15.35
CA LYS A 27 2.59 2.09 -14.90
C LYS A 27 3.38 1.78 -13.62
N ILE A 28 4.49 2.47 -13.38
CA ILE A 28 5.30 2.36 -12.14
C ILE A 28 4.50 2.87 -10.94
N ASN A 29 3.71 3.93 -11.12
CA ASN A 29 2.92 4.54 -10.06
C ASN A 29 1.46 4.06 -9.99
N ARG A 30 1.14 2.86 -10.49
CA ARG A 30 -0.23 2.34 -10.62
C ARG A 30 -1.10 2.34 -9.36
N HIS A 31 -0.50 2.39 -8.17
CA HIS A 31 -1.19 2.44 -6.87
C HIS A 31 -0.91 3.73 -6.10
N ASP A 32 -0.58 4.84 -6.78
CA ASP A 32 -0.19 6.11 -6.14
C ASP A 32 0.97 5.97 -5.13
N ARG A 33 1.82 4.94 -5.28
CA ARG A 33 2.97 4.66 -4.37
C ARG A 33 3.83 5.91 -4.15
N ILE A 34 3.90 6.76 -5.16
CA ILE A 34 4.44 8.11 -5.10
C ILE A 34 3.25 9.08 -5.14
N PRO A 35 3.10 10.00 -4.16
CA PRO A 35 2.06 11.02 -4.19
C PRO A 35 2.02 11.74 -5.52
N ARG A 36 0.82 12.00 -6.06
CA ARG A 36 0.64 12.67 -7.36
C ARG A 36 1.47 13.94 -7.51
N HIS A 37 1.55 14.77 -6.47
CA HIS A 37 2.37 15.98 -6.49
C HIS A 37 3.86 15.68 -6.69
N ASP A 38 4.40 14.70 -5.94
CA ASP A 38 5.80 14.27 -6.10
C ASP A 38 6.00 13.57 -7.44
N TRP A 39 5.02 12.77 -7.89
CA TRP A 39 5.10 12.08 -9.15
C TRP A 39 5.14 13.04 -10.33
N MET A 40 4.30 14.08 -10.32
CA MET A 40 4.33 15.14 -11.33
C MET A 40 5.70 15.83 -11.34
N GLN A 41 6.29 16.08 -10.17
CA GLN A 41 7.65 16.62 -10.09
C GLN A 41 8.71 15.64 -10.61
N CYS A 42 8.57 14.34 -10.35
CA CYS A 42 9.44 13.31 -10.92
C CYS A 42 9.32 13.24 -12.45
N GLN A 43 8.12 13.32 -13.01
CA GLN A 43 7.90 13.36 -14.46
C GLN A 43 8.54 14.59 -15.10
N MET A 44 8.36 15.77 -14.47
CA MET A 44 9.05 16.99 -14.87
C MET A 44 10.57 16.81 -14.81
N ALA A 45 11.08 16.15 -13.77
CA ALA A 45 12.50 15.90 -13.63
C ALA A 45 13.05 14.95 -14.72
N ILE A 46 12.30 13.91 -15.07
CA ILE A 46 12.66 13.00 -16.17
C ILE A 46 12.69 13.77 -17.49
N ALA A 47 11.65 14.55 -17.80
CA ALA A 47 11.56 15.31 -19.05
C ALA A 47 12.66 16.37 -19.19
N GLU A 48 12.90 17.15 -18.13
CA GLU A 48 13.95 18.17 -18.11
C GLU A 48 15.34 17.52 -18.15
N GLY A 49 15.57 16.46 -17.39
CA GLY A 49 16.84 15.75 -17.38
C GLY A 49 17.15 15.11 -18.73
N PHE A 50 16.15 14.50 -19.39
CA PHE A 50 16.28 13.93 -20.73
C PHE A 50 16.67 15.01 -21.74
N THR A 51 15.96 16.12 -21.76
CA THR A 51 16.23 17.22 -22.69
C THR A 51 17.63 17.83 -22.47
N ASN A 52 18.10 17.89 -21.22
CA ASN A 52 19.45 18.37 -20.92
C ASN A 52 20.53 17.35 -21.31
N ALA A 53 20.34 16.06 -21.05
CA ALA A 53 21.26 15.01 -21.49
C ALA A 53 21.43 15.03 -23.02
N VAL A 54 20.33 15.15 -23.76
CA VAL A 54 20.34 15.31 -25.23
C VAL A 54 21.16 16.54 -25.67
N ARG A 55 20.94 17.70 -25.03
CA ARG A 55 21.60 18.96 -25.42
C ARG A 55 23.10 19.01 -25.08
N HIS A 56 23.48 18.52 -23.91
CA HIS A 56 24.84 18.68 -23.40
C HIS A 56 25.82 17.64 -23.92
N ALA A 57 25.36 16.41 -24.17
CA ALA A 57 26.22 15.35 -24.67
C ALA A 57 26.45 15.39 -26.20
N HIS A 58 25.51 15.97 -26.96
CA HIS A 58 25.48 15.80 -28.42
C HIS A 58 25.38 17.09 -29.26
N GLY A 59 25.22 18.26 -28.64
CA GLY A 59 25.07 19.53 -29.39
C GLY A 59 23.81 19.54 -30.27
N GLU A 60 23.87 20.17 -31.45
CA GLU A 60 22.71 20.27 -32.38
C GLU A 60 22.46 19.00 -33.23
N ALA A 61 23.27 17.95 -33.11
CA ALA A 61 23.13 16.71 -33.88
C ALA A 61 22.12 15.75 -33.22
N LEU A 62 20.84 16.02 -33.45
CA LEU A 62 19.78 15.81 -32.44
C LEU A 62 18.85 14.58 -32.59
N LYS A 63 19.07 13.62 -33.48
CA LYS A 63 18.10 12.52 -33.67
C LYS A 63 18.71 11.12 -33.64
N HIS A 64 18.15 10.26 -32.79
CA HIS A 64 18.41 8.81 -32.68
C HIS A 64 19.64 8.37 -31.89
N CYS A 65 20.17 9.21 -30.99
CA CYS A 65 21.17 8.75 -30.04
C CYS A 65 20.49 7.91 -28.94
N PRO A 66 21.02 6.74 -28.56
CA PRO A 66 20.46 5.96 -27.46
C PRO A 66 20.71 6.64 -26.11
N ILE A 67 19.65 6.82 -25.33
CA ILE A 67 19.65 7.33 -23.96
C ILE A 67 19.10 6.23 -23.05
N ASP A 68 19.85 5.94 -21.99
CA ASP A 68 19.40 5.03 -20.95
C ASP A 68 18.81 5.86 -19.80
N ILE A 69 17.66 5.44 -19.26
CA ILE A 69 17.05 6.04 -18.08
C ILE A 69 16.87 4.94 -17.04
N ASP A 70 17.55 5.07 -15.91
CA ASP A 70 17.37 4.17 -14.77
C ASP A 70 16.58 4.88 -13.68
N LEU A 71 15.47 4.27 -13.25
CA LEU A 71 14.71 4.70 -12.09
C LEU A 71 14.95 3.70 -10.96
N THR A 72 15.42 4.18 -9.81
CA THR A 72 15.58 3.37 -8.59
C THR A 72 14.68 3.94 -7.50
N LEU A 73 13.62 3.21 -7.17
CA LEU A 73 12.74 3.54 -6.07
C LEU A 73 13.33 2.99 -4.77
N GLN A 74 13.53 3.88 -3.80
CA GLN A 74 13.94 3.58 -2.43
C GLN A 74 12.80 3.95 -1.48
N GLU A 75 12.94 3.64 -0.19
CA GLU A 75 11.90 3.84 0.82
C GLU A 75 11.29 5.25 0.85
N ASP A 76 12.11 6.30 0.72
CA ASP A 76 11.66 7.69 0.76
C ASP A 76 12.22 8.55 -0.38
N CYS A 77 12.75 7.93 -1.43
CA CYS A 77 13.39 8.63 -2.54
C CYS A 77 13.18 7.91 -3.87
N LEU A 78 12.97 8.68 -4.94
CA LEU A 78 13.14 8.20 -6.31
C LEU A 78 14.45 8.77 -6.86
N ASP A 79 15.40 7.89 -7.16
CA ASP A 79 16.60 8.24 -7.91
C ASP A 79 16.34 8.05 -9.41
N ILE A 80 16.49 9.13 -10.17
CA ILE A 80 16.41 9.15 -11.63
C ILE A 80 17.84 9.33 -12.14
N ARG A 81 18.36 8.35 -12.88
CA ARG A 81 19.64 8.46 -13.60
C ARG A 81 19.36 8.53 -15.08
N ILE A 82 19.86 9.57 -15.74
CA ILE A 82 19.75 9.73 -17.19
C ILE A 82 21.16 9.70 -17.74
N TRP A 83 21.44 8.63 -18.47
CA TRP A 83 22.75 8.34 -19.03
C TRP A 83 22.88 8.99 -20.40
N ASP A 84 23.99 9.69 -20.59
CA ASP A 84 24.35 10.22 -21.88
C ASP A 84 25.58 9.51 -22.47
N SER A 85 25.87 9.82 -23.73
CA SER A 85 27.04 9.28 -24.44
C SER A 85 28.03 10.37 -24.84
N GLY A 86 28.06 11.47 -24.08
CA GLY A 86 28.95 12.60 -24.31
C GLY A 86 30.37 12.32 -23.84
N ASN A 87 31.37 12.78 -24.61
CA ASN A 87 32.80 12.67 -24.29
C ASN A 87 33.35 13.89 -23.54
N HIS A 88 32.49 14.77 -23.02
CA HIS A 88 32.91 16.06 -22.44
C HIS A 88 32.73 16.10 -20.92
N ASP A 89 33.74 16.61 -20.22
CA ASP A 89 33.67 16.97 -18.80
C ASP A 89 32.68 18.14 -18.61
N PHE A 90 31.43 17.81 -18.30
CA PHE A 90 30.41 18.79 -17.94
C PHE A 90 30.43 19.05 -16.43
N ASP A 91 30.78 20.27 -16.04
CA ASP A 91 30.74 20.73 -14.65
C ASP A 91 29.37 21.35 -14.34
N LEU A 92 28.50 20.53 -13.75
CA LEU A 92 27.15 20.93 -13.37
C LEU A 92 27.15 22.07 -12.33
N GLU A 93 28.06 22.03 -11.35
CA GLU A 93 28.10 23.07 -10.30
C GLU A 93 28.46 24.43 -10.88
N LYS A 94 29.49 24.46 -11.72
CA LYS A 94 29.88 25.68 -12.43
C LYS A 94 28.75 26.17 -13.31
N HIS A 95 28.07 25.30 -14.04
CA HIS A 95 26.91 25.68 -14.86
C HIS A 95 25.78 26.30 -14.03
N LEU A 96 25.47 25.70 -12.87
CA LEU A 96 24.46 26.19 -11.93
C LEU A 96 24.82 27.54 -11.29
N GLN A 97 26.10 27.82 -11.04
CA GLN A 97 26.56 29.10 -10.50
C GLN A 97 26.44 30.27 -11.49
N HIS A 98 26.56 29.98 -12.80
CA HIS A 98 26.47 30.99 -13.85
C HIS A 98 25.02 31.31 -14.26
N LEU A 99 24.03 30.55 -13.76
CA LEU A 99 22.62 30.82 -13.97
C LEU A 99 22.15 31.99 -13.09
N ASP A 100 22.12 33.19 -13.66
CA ASP A 100 21.66 34.41 -12.99
C ASP A 100 20.12 34.41 -12.81
N LEU A 101 19.67 34.03 -11.61
CA LEU A 101 18.26 33.92 -11.23
C LEU A 101 17.45 35.22 -11.40
N LYS A 102 18.10 36.38 -11.53
CA LYS A 102 17.44 37.69 -11.66
C LYS A 102 17.24 38.17 -13.10
N LYS A 103 17.87 37.55 -14.10
CA LYS A 103 17.84 38.00 -15.51
C LYS A 103 16.86 37.23 -16.42
N VAL A 104 16.03 36.37 -15.86
CA VAL A 104 15.18 35.46 -16.66
C VAL A 104 13.86 36.12 -17.11
N ASN A 105 13.96 37.31 -17.72
CA ASN A 105 12.89 37.90 -18.51
C ASN A 105 13.36 37.98 -19.96
N GLU A 106 12.47 37.60 -20.89
CA GLU A 106 12.60 37.64 -22.36
C GLU A 106 13.21 36.39 -23.03
N PHE A 107 12.30 35.55 -23.55
CA PHE A 107 12.47 34.43 -24.49
C PHE A 107 13.18 33.13 -24.03
N ALA A 108 12.62 32.02 -24.51
CA ALA A 108 12.86 30.66 -24.03
C ALA A 108 14.14 30.04 -24.62
N SER A 109 15.29 30.21 -23.95
CA SER A 109 16.45 29.32 -24.16
C SER A 109 17.50 29.48 -23.06
N GLY A 110 18.07 28.35 -22.59
CA GLY A 110 19.35 28.35 -21.87
C GLY A 110 19.32 28.21 -20.34
N GLY A 111 18.75 27.11 -19.80
CA GLY A 111 19.06 26.68 -18.42
C GLY A 111 17.93 26.75 -17.38
N ARG A 112 16.69 27.11 -17.76
CA ARG A 112 15.51 27.01 -16.87
C ARG A 112 15.27 25.57 -16.38
N GLY A 113 15.59 24.56 -17.21
CA GLY A 113 15.43 23.15 -16.85
C GLY A 113 16.22 22.75 -15.61
N PHE A 114 17.51 23.11 -15.56
CA PHE A 114 18.33 22.85 -14.36
C PHE A 114 17.87 23.64 -13.12
N ILE A 115 17.29 24.83 -13.29
CA ILE A 115 16.67 25.57 -12.17
C ILE A 115 15.45 24.83 -11.63
N ILE A 116 14.61 24.29 -12.51
CA ILE A 116 13.45 23.46 -12.14
C ILE A 116 13.94 22.21 -11.42
N LEU A 117 14.93 21.50 -11.97
CA LEU A 117 15.54 20.32 -11.36
C LEU A 117 16.10 20.63 -9.97
N LYS A 118 16.79 21.76 -9.78
CA LYS A 118 17.33 22.17 -8.46
C LYS A 118 16.24 22.48 -7.43
N LYS A 119 15.05 22.91 -7.86
CA LYS A 119 13.91 23.12 -6.97
C LYS A 119 13.19 21.82 -6.59
N ILE A 120 13.17 20.87 -7.51
CA ILE A 120 12.50 19.58 -7.34
C ILE A 120 13.38 18.62 -6.54
N ALA A 121 14.64 18.48 -6.94
CA ALA A 121 15.53 17.45 -6.43
C ALA A 121 16.02 17.77 -5.02
N SER A 122 16.01 16.76 -4.15
CA SER A 122 16.74 16.82 -2.88
C SER A 122 18.24 16.65 -3.10
N LYS A 123 18.64 16.00 -4.21
CA LYS A 123 20.02 15.95 -4.69
C LYS A 123 20.06 15.95 -6.21
N LEU A 124 20.94 16.76 -6.78
CA LEU A 124 21.18 16.87 -8.20
C LEU A 124 22.70 16.80 -8.44
N ASP A 125 23.16 15.86 -9.27
CA ASP A 125 24.58 15.57 -9.45
C ASP A 125 24.85 15.10 -10.88
N TYR A 126 26.08 15.27 -11.38
CA TYR A 126 26.49 14.78 -12.70
C TYR A 126 27.79 13.99 -12.55
N LYS A 127 27.75 12.70 -12.91
CA LYS A 127 28.79 11.75 -12.54
C LYS A 127 29.24 10.91 -13.71
N HIS A 128 30.49 10.46 -13.66
CA HIS A 128 31.02 9.42 -14.51
C HIS A 128 30.91 8.06 -13.81
N ASP A 129 30.43 7.04 -14.52
CA ASP A 129 30.44 5.65 -14.06
C ASP A 129 31.56 4.87 -14.75
N GLU A 130 32.54 4.41 -13.97
CA GLU A 130 33.69 3.68 -14.51
C GLU A 130 33.31 2.31 -15.09
N GLN A 131 32.22 1.68 -14.63
CA GLN A 131 31.83 0.35 -15.12
C GLN A 131 31.14 0.43 -16.48
N ARG A 132 30.25 1.41 -16.66
CA ARG A 132 29.53 1.64 -17.91
C ARG A 132 30.31 2.54 -18.89
N GLN A 133 31.39 3.18 -18.43
CA GLN A 133 32.16 4.16 -19.21
C GLN A 133 31.25 5.26 -19.79
N LYS A 134 30.28 5.73 -18.99
CA LYS A 134 29.28 6.72 -19.38
C LYS A 134 29.07 7.76 -18.28
N ASN A 135 28.69 8.96 -18.70
CA ASN A 135 28.23 9.99 -17.78
C ASN A 135 26.72 9.86 -17.54
N TYR A 136 26.27 10.34 -16.39
CA TYR A 136 24.84 10.43 -16.08
C TYR A 136 24.51 11.62 -15.20
N LEU A 137 23.34 12.20 -15.45
CA LEU A 137 22.67 13.12 -14.55
C LEU A 137 21.89 12.30 -13.49
N LEU A 138 22.24 12.49 -12.21
CA LEU A 138 21.51 11.96 -11.07
C LEU A 138 20.54 13.01 -10.53
N ILE A 139 19.27 12.67 -10.47
CA ILE A 139 18.23 13.47 -9.84
C ILE A 139 17.58 12.61 -8.76
N SER A 140 17.87 12.89 -7.49
CA SER A 140 17.19 12.27 -6.36
C SER A 140 16.06 13.17 -5.88
N LYS A 141 14.85 12.63 -5.79
CA LYS A 141 13.68 13.30 -5.21
C LYS A 141 13.25 12.58 -3.95
N THR A 142 13.39 13.24 -2.80
CA THR A 142 12.76 12.79 -1.56
C THR A 142 11.24 12.87 -1.70
N LEU A 143 10.56 11.76 -1.41
CA LEU A 143 9.11 11.64 -1.52
C LEU A 143 8.46 12.16 -0.23
N SER A 144 7.44 13.00 -0.39
CA SER A 144 6.81 13.72 0.70
C SER A 144 6.00 12.81 1.62
N ASN A 145 5.36 11.74 1.10
CA ASN A 145 4.68 10.70 1.88
C ASN A 145 4.37 9.49 0.99
N ARG A 146 5.10 8.39 1.08
CA ARG A 146 4.76 7.20 0.28
C ARG A 146 3.35 6.69 0.66
N LEU A 147 2.41 6.63 -0.29
CA LEU A 147 1.23 5.78 -0.11
C LEU A 147 1.71 4.33 -0.23
N SER A 148 1.35 3.53 0.75
CA SER A 148 1.64 2.10 0.77
C SER A 148 1.19 1.42 -0.53
N PRO A 149 1.85 0.34 -1.00
CA PRO A 149 1.26 -0.51 -2.05
C PRO A 149 -0.13 -1.05 -1.69
N TYR A 150 -0.49 -1.07 -0.41
CA TYR A 150 -1.77 -1.55 0.08
C TYR A 150 -2.81 -0.46 0.36
N PHE A 151 -2.52 0.81 0.06
CA PHE A 151 -3.51 1.89 0.16
C PHE A 151 -3.74 2.53 -1.21
N ILE A 152 -5.01 2.78 -1.54
CA ILE A 152 -5.40 3.50 -2.75
C ILE A 152 -6.14 4.77 -2.35
N SER A 153 -5.84 5.88 -3.02
CA SER A 153 -6.51 7.16 -2.78
C SER A 153 -7.93 7.16 -3.37
N VAL A 154 -8.81 8.03 -2.83
CA VAL A 154 -10.15 8.25 -3.39
C VAL A 154 -10.08 8.65 -4.87
N GLN A 155 -9.12 9.52 -5.22
CA GLN A 155 -8.91 9.96 -6.61
C GLN A 155 -8.51 8.79 -7.52
N ALA A 156 -7.52 7.98 -7.12
CA ALA A 156 -7.06 6.87 -7.97
C ALA A 156 -8.13 5.79 -8.16
N LEU A 157 -8.93 5.51 -7.13
CA LEU A 157 -10.08 4.63 -7.30
C LEU A 157 -11.13 5.27 -8.21
N GLY A 158 -11.44 6.55 -7.98
CA GLY A 158 -12.39 7.32 -8.77
C GLY A 158 -12.08 7.35 -10.27
N ASP A 159 -10.81 7.54 -10.62
CA ASP A 159 -10.34 7.54 -12.01
C ASP A 159 -10.41 6.15 -12.68
N ARG A 160 -10.65 5.09 -11.89
CA ARG A 160 -10.68 3.68 -12.32
C ARG A 160 -12.00 2.97 -12.05
N LEU A 161 -13.07 3.70 -11.71
CA LEU A 161 -14.39 3.13 -11.43
C LEU A 161 -14.95 2.23 -12.55
N HIS A 162 -14.52 2.46 -13.79
CA HIS A 162 -14.98 1.71 -14.96
C HIS A 162 -13.93 0.69 -15.47
N ASP A 163 -12.83 0.49 -14.74
CA ASP A 163 -11.83 -0.51 -15.08
C ASP A 163 -12.40 -1.91 -14.80
N PRO A 164 -12.58 -2.78 -15.81
CA PRO A 164 -13.14 -4.11 -15.61
C PRO A 164 -12.22 -5.04 -14.79
N ASN A 165 -10.96 -4.66 -14.56
CA ASN A 165 -10.03 -5.41 -13.73
C ASN A 165 -10.04 -4.93 -12.26
N VAL A 166 -10.89 -3.98 -11.89
CA VAL A 166 -11.03 -3.51 -10.50
C VAL A 166 -12.33 -4.03 -9.90
N VAL A 167 -12.22 -4.75 -8.80
CA VAL A 167 -13.37 -5.19 -8.00
C VAL A 167 -13.39 -4.40 -6.70
N ILE A 168 -14.48 -3.67 -6.46
CA ILE A 168 -14.64 -2.85 -5.26
C ILE A 168 -15.48 -3.62 -4.25
N VAL A 169 -15.07 -3.67 -2.97
CA VAL A 169 -15.77 -4.40 -1.92
C VAL A 169 -15.99 -3.55 -0.67
N ASP A 170 -17.26 -3.38 -0.32
CA ASP A 170 -17.75 -2.76 0.90
C ASP A 170 -17.78 -3.80 2.04
N CYS A 171 -16.98 -3.55 3.07
CA CYS A 171 -16.88 -4.37 4.28
C CYS A 171 -17.44 -3.64 5.52
N ARG A 172 -18.26 -2.59 5.35
CA ARG A 172 -18.84 -1.85 6.48
C ARG A 172 -19.61 -2.79 7.41
N PHE A 173 -19.36 -2.65 8.72
CA PHE A 173 -19.95 -3.52 9.74
C PHE A 173 -20.00 -2.84 11.11
N ARG A 174 -20.85 -3.32 12.01
CA ARG A 174 -20.89 -2.93 13.43
C ARG A 174 -21.13 -4.17 14.28
N LEU A 175 -20.27 -4.40 15.27
CA LEU A 175 -20.35 -5.58 16.14
C LEU A 175 -21.65 -5.62 16.97
N ASN A 176 -22.22 -4.46 17.29
CA ASN A 176 -23.45 -4.33 18.08
C ASN A 176 -24.73 -4.25 17.22
N ASP A 177 -24.59 -4.17 15.89
CA ASP A 177 -25.70 -4.14 14.93
C ASP A 177 -25.23 -4.77 13.60
N PRO A 178 -25.22 -6.11 13.50
CA PRO A 178 -24.68 -6.81 12.33
C PRO A 178 -25.35 -6.44 11.00
N ASP A 179 -26.63 -6.11 11.02
CA ASP A 179 -27.39 -5.73 9.82
C ASP A 179 -27.08 -4.29 9.35
N TRP A 180 -26.46 -3.48 10.21
CA TRP A 180 -26.18 -2.07 9.94
C TRP A 180 -25.41 -1.85 8.63
N GLY A 181 -24.35 -2.64 8.42
CA GLY A 181 -23.47 -2.50 7.26
C GLY A 181 -24.22 -2.70 5.94
N LYS A 182 -25.01 -3.78 5.86
CA LYS A 182 -25.87 -4.09 4.72
C LYS A 182 -26.89 -2.98 4.47
N ALA A 183 -27.49 -2.46 5.55
CA ALA A 183 -28.45 -1.37 5.45
C ALA A 183 -27.79 -0.06 4.95
N GLN A 184 -26.55 0.24 5.33
CA GLN A 184 -25.84 1.40 4.79
C GLN A 184 -25.45 1.21 3.32
N TYR A 185 -24.97 0.01 2.96
CA TYR A 185 -24.68 -0.34 1.57
C TYR A 185 -25.90 -0.12 0.68
N GLN A 186 -27.07 -0.63 1.07
CA GLN A 186 -28.30 -0.44 0.30
C GLN A 186 -28.73 1.03 0.17
N LYS A 187 -28.37 1.91 1.12
CA LYS A 187 -28.66 3.34 1.04
C LYS A 187 -27.72 4.08 0.10
N LYS A 188 -26.43 3.77 0.16
CA LYS A 188 -25.38 4.35 -0.69
C LYS A 188 -24.07 3.58 -0.57
N HIS A 189 -23.40 3.39 -1.68
CA HIS A 189 -22.08 2.79 -1.78
C HIS A 189 -21.29 3.37 -2.94
N ILE A 190 -20.00 3.03 -3.00
CA ILE A 190 -19.14 3.36 -4.15
C ILE A 190 -19.69 2.64 -5.39
N PRO A 191 -19.87 3.30 -6.54
CA PRO A 191 -20.40 2.68 -7.75
C PRO A 191 -19.67 1.37 -8.10
N GLY A 192 -20.42 0.30 -8.34
CA GLY A 192 -19.87 -1.02 -8.67
C GLY A 192 -19.36 -1.82 -7.47
N ALA A 193 -19.46 -1.32 -6.24
CA ALA A 193 -19.03 -2.06 -5.06
C ALA A 193 -19.96 -3.25 -4.75
N HIS A 194 -19.36 -4.39 -4.40
CA HIS A 194 -20.03 -5.53 -3.81
C HIS A 194 -20.02 -5.43 -2.28
N TYR A 195 -21.07 -5.88 -1.60
CA TYR A 195 -21.08 -5.97 -0.15
C TYR A 195 -20.68 -7.36 0.34
N LEU A 196 -19.80 -7.43 1.35
CA LEU A 196 -19.50 -8.65 2.11
C LEU A 196 -19.73 -8.42 3.60
N HIS A 197 -20.51 -9.30 4.21
CA HIS A 197 -20.85 -9.27 5.63
C HIS A 197 -19.80 -10.02 6.46
N LEU A 198 -19.37 -9.44 7.58
CA LEU A 198 -18.34 -10.04 8.43
C LEU A 198 -18.69 -11.47 8.89
N ASP A 199 -19.88 -11.66 9.44
CA ASP A 199 -20.28 -12.96 10.00
C ASP A 199 -20.72 -14.01 8.95
N GLN A 200 -21.18 -13.57 7.77
CA GLN A 200 -21.80 -14.46 6.78
C GLN A 200 -20.83 -14.82 5.64
N ASP A 201 -19.99 -13.86 5.22
CA ASP A 201 -19.09 -14.01 4.08
C ASP A 201 -17.61 -14.14 4.51
N LEU A 202 -17.21 -13.44 5.57
CA LEU A 202 -15.81 -13.35 6.02
C LEU A 202 -15.49 -14.22 7.25
N SER A 203 -16.48 -14.97 7.73
CA SER A 203 -16.37 -15.84 8.90
C SER A 203 -17.20 -17.11 8.73
N SER A 204 -16.83 -18.17 9.46
CA SER A 204 -17.72 -19.31 9.69
C SER A 204 -18.60 -19.07 10.93
N PRO A 205 -19.67 -19.85 11.13
CA PRO A 205 -20.45 -19.79 12.37
C PRO A 205 -19.58 -20.00 13.61
N LEU A 206 -19.94 -19.31 14.69
CA LEU A 206 -19.33 -19.49 16.01
C LEU A 206 -19.50 -20.95 16.47
N ASP A 207 -18.44 -21.51 17.05
CA ASP A 207 -18.45 -22.78 17.78
C ASP A 207 -17.99 -22.53 19.24
N LYS A 208 -17.97 -23.56 20.07
CA LYS A 208 -17.53 -23.52 21.47
C LYS A 208 -16.13 -22.90 21.62
N HIS A 209 -15.24 -23.24 20.69
CA HIS A 209 -13.87 -22.72 20.59
C HIS A 209 -13.62 -22.22 19.16
N GLY A 210 -12.55 -21.45 18.95
CA GLY A 210 -12.18 -20.86 17.66
C GLY A 210 -12.52 -19.36 17.53
N GLY A 211 -13.19 -18.78 18.53
CA GLY A 211 -13.49 -17.35 18.64
C GLY A 211 -14.69 -16.86 17.83
N ARG A 212 -15.09 -15.61 18.03
CA ARG A 212 -16.31 -15.02 17.41
C ARG A 212 -16.31 -14.89 15.88
N HIS A 213 -15.13 -14.85 15.24
CA HIS A 213 -15.03 -14.78 13.76
C HIS A 213 -14.01 -15.80 13.23
N PRO A 214 -14.33 -17.11 13.31
CA PRO A 214 -13.47 -18.15 12.74
C PRO A 214 -13.25 -17.92 11.24
N LEU A 215 -12.23 -18.55 10.66
CA LEU A 215 -12.01 -18.49 9.21
C LEU A 215 -13.26 -18.96 8.45
N PRO A 216 -13.61 -18.32 7.32
CA PRO A 216 -14.74 -18.76 6.51
C PRO A 216 -14.46 -20.15 5.93
N ASP A 217 -15.53 -20.92 5.75
CA ASP A 217 -15.47 -22.21 5.06
C ASP A 217 -14.79 -22.04 3.70
N PRO A 218 -13.73 -22.81 3.39
CA PRO A 218 -12.94 -22.60 2.18
C PRO A 218 -13.74 -22.70 0.89
N GLU A 219 -14.70 -23.62 0.79
CA GLU A 219 -15.49 -23.80 -0.42
C GLU A 219 -16.44 -22.62 -0.62
N LYS A 220 -17.13 -22.18 0.45
CA LYS A 220 -18.00 -20.99 0.42
C LYS A 220 -17.22 -19.73 0.09
N PHE A 221 -16.03 -19.55 0.68
CA PHE A 221 -15.21 -18.36 0.44
C PHE A 221 -14.72 -18.31 -1.01
N VAL A 222 -14.23 -19.43 -1.55
CA VAL A 222 -13.82 -19.53 -2.98
C VAL A 222 -15.00 -19.27 -3.92
N ALA A 223 -16.19 -19.76 -3.58
CA ALA A 223 -17.41 -19.46 -4.34
C ALA A 223 -17.76 -17.97 -4.29
N THR A 224 -17.60 -17.31 -3.14
CA THR A 224 -17.76 -15.85 -3.01
C THR A 224 -16.77 -15.11 -3.88
N LEU A 225 -15.46 -15.42 -3.83
CA LEU A 225 -14.46 -14.76 -4.68
C LEU A 225 -14.72 -14.96 -6.17
N THR A 226 -15.17 -16.15 -6.57
CA THR A 226 -15.56 -16.47 -7.94
C THR A 226 -16.78 -15.64 -8.37
N ARG A 227 -17.79 -15.48 -7.51
CA ARG A 227 -18.98 -14.66 -7.78
C ARG A 227 -18.65 -13.18 -7.93
N LEU A 228 -17.62 -12.69 -7.24
CA LEU A 228 -17.10 -11.33 -7.37
C LEU A 228 -16.30 -11.12 -8.67
N GLY A 229 -15.99 -12.17 -9.43
CA GLY A 229 -15.17 -12.07 -10.64
C GLY A 229 -13.67 -11.87 -10.36
N ILE A 230 -13.19 -12.28 -9.18
CA ILE A 230 -11.79 -12.10 -8.80
C ILE A 230 -10.94 -13.16 -9.50
N GLU A 231 -10.06 -12.72 -10.39
CA GLU A 231 -9.09 -13.54 -11.09
C GLU A 231 -7.67 -13.24 -10.60
N GLN A 232 -6.95 -14.30 -10.22
CA GLN A 232 -5.57 -14.17 -9.73
C GLN A 232 -4.64 -13.60 -10.81
N GLY A 233 -3.75 -12.70 -10.38
CA GLY A 233 -2.74 -12.07 -11.25
C GLY A 233 -3.29 -11.02 -12.22
N THR A 234 -4.62 -10.84 -12.30
CA THR A 234 -5.26 -9.91 -13.23
C THR A 234 -6.13 -8.90 -12.48
N THR A 235 -7.04 -9.36 -11.62
CA THR A 235 -7.94 -8.49 -10.87
C THR A 235 -7.20 -7.78 -9.74
N GLU A 236 -7.47 -6.49 -9.57
CA GLU A 236 -7.16 -5.72 -8.36
C GLU A 236 -8.42 -5.62 -7.51
N VAL A 237 -8.32 -5.97 -6.23
CA VAL A 237 -9.43 -5.81 -5.29
C VAL A 237 -9.21 -4.55 -4.46
N VAL A 238 -10.17 -3.63 -4.48
CA VAL A 238 -10.17 -2.44 -3.63
C VAL A 238 -11.22 -2.61 -2.54
N VAL A 239 -10.78 -2.67 -1.29
CA VAL A 239 -11.65 -2.92 -0.14
C VAL A 239 -11.81 -1.65 0.69
N TYR A 240 -13.00 -1.41 1.24
CA TYR A 240 -13.22 -0.28 2.13
C TYR A 240 -14.18 -0.63 3.27
N ASP A 241 -14.09 0.15 4.33
CA ASP A 241 -15.08 0.21 5.39
C ASP A 241 -15.24 1.67 5.85
N ASP A 242 -15.86 1.87 7.01
CA ASP A 242 -16.06 3.17 7.64
C ASP A 242 -15.56 3.21 9.08
N LEU A 243 -14.68 2.27 9.45
CA LEU A 243 -14.14 2.12 10.80
C LEU A 243 -12.62 1.92 10.75
N ARG A 244 -11.93 2.86 10.13
CA ARG A 244 -10.46 2.95 10.15
C ARG A 244 -9.79 1.63 9.71
N PHE A 245 -10.34 1.00 8.67
CA PHE A 245 -9.87 -0.25 8.06
C PHE A 245 -10.14 -1.52 8.87
N ALA A 246 -10.86 -1.46 10.00
CA ALA A 246 -11.09 -2.60 10.89
C ALA A 246 -11.58 -3.86 10.15
N PHE A 247 -12.56 -3.72 9.27
CA PHE A 247 -13.21 -4.84 8.57
C PHE A 247 -12.64 -5.02 7.16
N ALA A 248 -12.26 -3.93 6.49
CA ALA A 248 -11.58 -3.96 5.21
C ALA A 248 -10.24 -4.71 5.31
N ALA A 249 -9.48 -4.50 6.38
CA ALA A 249 -8.21 -5.19 6.62
C ALA A 249 -8.40 -6.70 6.85
N ARG A 250 -9.54 -7.13 7.44
CA ARG A 250 -9.87 -8.56 7.57
C ARG A 250 -10.06 -9.21 6.20
N PHE A 251 -10.80 -8.57 5.29
CA PHE A 251 -10.97 -9.11 3.95
C PHE A 251 -9.67 -9.04 3.13
N TRP A 252 -8.91 -7.95 3.24
CA TRP A 252 -7.56 -7.83 2.70
C TRP A 252 -6.66 -9.01 3.14
N TRP A 253 -6.62 -9.30 4.43
CA TRP A 253 -5.82 -10.40 4.96
C TRP A 253 -6.33 -11.77 4.48
N LEU A 254 -7.64 -11.97 4.37
CA LEU A 254 -8.22 -13.22 3.83
C LEU A 254 -7.83 -13.43 2.36
N LEU A 255 -7.89 -12.39 1.52
CA LEU A 255 -7.44 -12.48 0.13
C LEU A 255 -5.98 -12.93 0.06
N LYS A 256 -5.13 -12.35 0.91
CA LYS A 256 -3.75 -12.80 1.03
C LYS A 256 -3.66 -14.24 1.50
N PHE A 257 -4.33 -14.61 2.58
CA PHE A 257 -4.36 -16.00 3.06
C PHE A 257 -4.75 -17.01 1.97
N TYR A 258 -5.63 -16.65 1.03
CA TYR A 258 -6.04 -17.47 -0.12
C TYR A 258 -5.20 -17.28 -1.40
N GLY A 259 -4.09 -16.52 -1.33
CA GLY A 259 -3.12 -16.39 -2.42
C GLY A 259 -3.37 -15.25 -3.40
N HIS A 260 -4.18 -14.27 -3.03
CA HIS A 260 -4.44 -13.08 -3.85
C HIS A 260 -3.80 -11.84 -3.20
N ASP A 261 -2.67 -11.39 -3.75
CA ASP A 261 -1.89 -10.26 -3.21
C ASP A 261 -2.26 -8.89 -3.81
N ASN A 262 -2.95 -8.87 -4.95
CA ASN A 262 -3.31 -7.64 -5.66
C ASN A 262 -4.55 -6.97 -5.02
N VAL A 263 -4.39 -6.53 -3.77
CA VAL A 263 -5.45 -5.92 -2.98
C VAL A 263 -4.98 -4.65 -2.30
N SER A 264 -5.78 -3.60 -2.40
CA SER A 264 -5.57 -2.31 -1.74
C SER A 264 -6.78 -1.93 -0.89
N ILE A 265 -6.54 -1.18 0.18
CA ILE A 265 -7.58 -0.60 1.04
C ILE A 265 -7.78 0.87 0.64
N LEU A 266 -9.03 1.31 0.52
CA LEU A 266 -9.33 2.72 0.29
C LEU A 266 -8.90 3.58 1.49
N ASP A 267 -7.94 4.47 1.29
CA ASP A 267 -7.43 5.35 2.34
C ASP A 267 -8.49 6.39 2.75
N GLY A 268 -8.71 6.53 4.06
CA GLY A 268 -9.81 7.32 4.61
C GLY A 268 -11.20 6.64 4.53
N GLY A 269 -11.28 5.47 3.90
CA GLY A 269 -12.49 4.65 3.79
C GLY A 269 -13.68 5.36 3.12
N PHE A 270 -14.89 4.89 3.41
CA PHE A 270 -16.11 5.44 2.83
C PHE A 270 -16.32 6.92 3.19
N ALA A 271 -15.92 7.33 4.40
CA ALA A 271 -16.07 8.72 4.84
C ALA A 271 -15.24 9.71 4.00
N ALA A 272 -14.06 9.30 3.52
CA ALA A 272 -13.27 10.11 2.58
C ALA A 272 -13.90 10.14 1.18
N TRP A 273 -14.43 9.01 0.71
CA TRP A 273 -15.16 8.96 -0.56
C TRP A 273 -16.36 9.91 -0.55
N GLU A 274 -17.18 9.90 0.50
CA GLU A 274 -18.37 10.75 0.61
C GLU A 274 -18.06 12.25 0.65
N LYS A 275 -16.86 12.64 1.08
CA LYS A 275 -16.41 14.03 1.11
C LYS A 275 -15.79 14.48 -0.22
N SER A 276 -15.62 13.57 -1.17
CA SER A 276 -15.05 13.85 -2.48
C SER A 276 -16.12 14.27 -3.49
N ASP A 277 -15.68 14.63 -4.69
CA ASP A 277 -16.56 14.97 -5.82
C ASP A 277 -17.08 13.73 -6.57
N TYR A 278 -16.68 12.51 -6.17
CA TYR A 278 -17.16 11.27 -6.78
C TYR A 278 -18.53 10.86 -6.25
N GLU A 279 -19.37 10.34 -7.15
CA GLU A 279 -20.73 9.93 -6.80
C GLU A 279 -20.77 8.67 -5.94
N CYS A 280 -21.84 8.54 -5.16
CA CYS A 280 -22.29 7.27 -4.60
C CYS A 280 -23.59 6.87 -5.32
N ASN A 281 -23.89 5.59 -5.38
CA ASN A 281 -25.17 5.11 -5.90
C ASN A 281 -25.75 3.96 -5.07
N GLN A 282 -26.86 3.41 -5.57
CA GLN A 282 -27.57 2.27 -4.98
C GLN A 282 -27.62 1.08 -5.95
N GLU A 283 -26.91 1.18 -7.07
CA GLU A 283 -26.99 0.21 -8.15
C GLU A 283 -26.14 -1.02 -7.81
N LEU A 284 -26.80 -2.18 -7.76
CA LEU A 284 -26.08 -3.42 -7.50
C LEU A 284 -25.15 -3.73 -8.69
N PRO A 285 -23.89 -4.11 -8.43
CA PRO A 285 -22.96 -4.47 -9.49
C PRO A 285 -23.48 -5.68 -10.27
N GLN A 286 -23.20 -5.70 -11.57
CA GLN A 286 -23.48 -6.86 -12.39
C GLN A 286 -22.61 -8.05 -11.94
N THR A 287 -23.14 -9.26 -12.04
CA THR A 287 -22.35 -10.47 -11.77
C THR A 287 -21.34 -10.64 -12.91
N ALA A 288 -20.05 -10.75 -12.57
CA ALA A 288 -19.00 -10.94 -13.55
C ALA A 288 -19.12 -12.28 -14.28
N THR A 289 -18.58 -12.36 -15.50
CA THR A 289 -18.31 -13.64 -16.18
C THR A 289 -17.34 -14.47 -15.33
N GLN A 290 -17.76 -15.68 -14.97
CA GLN A 290 -17.14 -16.46 -13.90
C GLN A 290 -15.91 -17.23 -14.41
N THR A 291 -14.71 -16.72 -14.15
CA THR A 291 -13.49 -17.54 -14.07
C THR A 291 -13.37 -18.06 -12.65
N ALA A 292 -13.29 -19.39 -12.48
CA ALA A 292 -13.27 -19.97 -11.14
C ALA A 292 -11.97 -19.62 -10.39
N PHE A 293 -12.09 -19.04 -9.20
CA PHE A 293 -10.95 -18.69 -8.35
C PHE A 293 -10.14 -19.95 -7.96
N ARG A 294 -8.81 -19.86 -7.93
CA ARG A 294 -7.90 -20.98 -7.64
C ARG A 294 -7.08 -20.68 -6.38
N PRO A 295 -7.51 -21.10 -5.19
CA PRO A 295 -6.86 -20.68 -3.95
C PRO A 295 -5.43 -21.24 -3.82
N GLN A 296 -4.51 -20.40 -3.35
CA GLN A 296 -3.19 -20.80 -2.86
C GLN A 296 -3.14 -20.50 -1.36
N ILE A 297 -3.59 -21.46 -0.55
CA ILE A 297 -3.76 -21.26 0.90
C ILE A 297 -2.40 -21.19 1.60
N ARG A 298 -2.11 -20.05 2.22
CA ARG A 298 -0.88 -19.76 2.98
C ARG A 298 -1.05 -20.06 4.47
N ARG A 299 -0.99 -21.34 4.84
CA ARG A 299 -1.19 -21.80 6.24
C ARG A 299 -0.11 -21.30 7.21
N ASP A 300 1.06 -20.96 6.69
CA ASP A 300 2.17 -20.33 7.42
C ASP A 300 1.77 -18.99 8.06
N LEU A 301 0.77 -18.29 7.52
CA LEU A 301 0.26 -17.04 8.09
C LEU A 301 -0.57 -17.22 9.36
N LEU A 302 -0.90 -18.46 9.73
CA LEU A 302 -1.73 -18.79 10.89
C LEU A 302 -0.88 -19.36 12.00
N ILE A 303 -1.31 -19.17 13.24
CA ILE A 303 -0.82 -19.92 14.41
C ILE A 303 -2.01 -20.34 15.27
N SER A 304 -1.98 -21.60 15.73
CA SER A 304 -3.00 -22.13 16.63
C SER A 304 -2.75 -21.77 18.10
N ARG A 305 -3.80 -21.90 18.93
CA ARG A 305 -3.68 -21.77 20.38
C ARG A 305 -2.66 -22.75 20.97
N ASP A 306 -2.67 -23.99 20.52
CA ASP A 306 -1.78 -25.03 21.06
C ASP A 306 -0.32 -24.74 20.69
N GLU A 307 -0.06 -24.25 19.48
CA GLU A 307 1.28 -23.76 19.11
C GLU A 307 1.74 -22.58 19.97
N LEU A 308 0.82 -21.67 20.33
CA LEU A 308 1.10 -20.55 21.24
C LEU A 308 1.40 -21.01 22.67
N LEU A 309 0.74 -22.07 23.15
CA LEU A 309 0.99 -22.63 24.49
C LEU A 309 2.33 -23.36 24.60
N VAL A 310 2.77 -24.01 23.52
CA VAL A 310 4.01 -24.80 23.49
C VAL A 310 5.26 -23.91 23.24
N ALA A 311 5.06 -22.71 22.69
CA ALA A 311 6.12 -21.72 22.48
C ALA A 311 6.75 -21.30 23.82
N THR A 312 7.88 -21.93 24.16
CA THR A 312 8.69 -21.64 25.35
C THR A 312 10.00 -20.93 24.97
N ASP A 313 10.21 -20.72 23.68
CA ASP A 313 11.29 -19.94 23.11
C ASP A 313 10.97 -18.45 23.21
N ASN A 314 11.80 -17.69 23.94
CA ASN A 314 11.76 -16.21 24.05
C ASN A 314 12.00 -15.48 22.71
N GLN A 315 11.70 -16.10 21.57
CA GLN A 315 11.99 -15.59 20.22
C GLN A 315 10.76 -15.03 19.50
N ARG A 316 9.56 -15.16 20.07
CA ARG A 316 8.31 -14.67 19.49
C ARG A 316 7.75 -13.54 20.33
N ILE A 317 7.22 -12.52 19.67
CA ILE A 317 6.47 -11.45 20.33
C ILE A 317 5.00 -11.62 20.01
N VAL A 318 4.17 -11.75 21.05
CA VAL A 318 2.71 -11.82 20.91
C VAL A 318 2.12 -10.43 21.09
N LEU A 319 1.38 -9.92 20.10
CA LEU A 319 0.80 -8.58 20.06
C LEU A 319 -0.72 -8.63 20.18
N ASP A 320 -1.24 -8.09 21.27
CA ASP A 320 -2.66 -7.80 21.43
C ASP A 320 -2.99 -6.45 20.78
N CYS A 321 -3.79 -6.49 19.73
CA CYS A 321 -4.15 -5.31 18.96
C CYS A 321 -5.38 -4.57 19.51
N ARG A 322 -5.99 -5.03 20.62
CA ARG A 322 -7.17 -4.37 21.23
C ARG A 322 -6.79 -3.06 21.91
N ASP A 323 -7.82 -2.28 22.25
CA ASP A 323 -7.68 -1.11 23.11
C ASP A 323 -7.10 -1.52 24.49
N GLU A 324 -6.27 -0.63 25.06
CA GLU A 324 -5.53 -0.87 26.30
C GLU A 324 -6.42 -1.33 27.46
N ALA A 325 -7.59 -0.71 27.64
CA ALA A 325 -8.53 -1.08 28.71
C ALA A 325 -9.03 -2.53 28.60
N ARG A 326 -9.14 -3.09 27.39
CA ARG A 326 -9.50 -4.51 27.19
C ARG A 326 -8.33 -5.43 27.47
N TYR A 327 -7.13 -5.05 26.99
CA TYR A 327 -5.89 -5.77 27.26
C TYR A 327 -5.59 -5.86 28.77
N LEU A 328 -5.72 -4.74 29.50
CA LEU A 328 -5.52 -4.68 30.96
C LEU A 328 -6.63 -5.38 31.76
N GLY A 329 -7.69 -5.87 31.10
CA GLY A 329 -8.82 -6.52 31.76
C GLY A 329 -9.73 -5.58 32.56
N GLN A 330 -9.67 -4.28 32.31
CA GLN A 330 -10.51 -3.28 32.97
C GLN A 330 -11.94 -3.27 32.43
N THR A 331 -12.10 -3.63 31.15
CA THR A 331 -13.40 -3.73 30.47
C THR A 331 -13.36 -4.89 29.49
N GLU A 332 -14.43 -5.67 29.35
CA GLU A 332 -14.58 -6.62 28.24
C GLU A 332 -16.06 -6.71 27.85
N PRO A 333 -16.51 -5.96 26.83
CA PRO A 333 -17.91 -5.91 26.47
C PRO A 333 -18.34 -7.08 25.56
N LEU A 334 -17.42 -7.89 25.05
CA LEU A 334 -17.71 -8.88 24.00
C LEU A 334 -17.46 -10.33 24.42
N ASP A 335 -16.54 -10.56 25.37
CA ASP A 335 -16.09 -11.89 25.78
C ASP A 335 -16.38 -12.13 27.28
N PRO A 336 -16.55 -13.40 27.71
CA PRO A 336 -16.94 -13.71 29.09
C PRO A 336 -15.88 -13.38 30.14
N VAL A 337 -14.60 -13.34 29.75
CA VAL A 337 -13.47 -13.10 30.65
C VAL A 337 -12.64 -11.94 30.10
N ALA A 338 -12.28 -10.98 30.95
CA ALA A 338 -11.40 -9.87 30.60
C ALA A 338 -9.92 -10.23 30.81
N GLY A 339 -9.00 -9.53 30.13
CA GLY A 339 -7.56 -9.74 30.26
C GLY A 339 -6.89 -9.98 28.90
N HIS A 340 -5.69 -10.56 28.93
CA HIS A 340 -4.85 -10.81 27.75
C HIS A 340 -4.10 -12.14 27.87
N ILE A 341 -3.57 -12.62 26.73
CA ILE A 341 -2.71 -13.81 26.68
C ILE A 341 -1.44 -13.51 27.49
N PRO A 342 -1.04 -14.36 28.46
CA PRO A 342 0.15 -14.11 29.29
C PRO A 342 1.40 -13.82 28.45
N GLY A 343 2.11 -12.74 28.80
CA GLY A 343 3.33 -12.32 28.09
C GLY A 343 3.10 -11.52 26.81
N ALA A 344 1.86 -11.34 26.36
CA ALA A 344 1.56 -10.48 25.22
C ALA A 344 1.91 -9.01 25.51
N MET A 345 2.29 -8.26 24.47
CA MET A 345 2.41 -6.80 24.49
C MET A 345 1.16 -6.17 23.85
N ASN A 346 0.80 -4.95 24.25
CA ASN A 346 -0.34 -4.25 23.66
C ASN A 346 0.09 -3.24 22.59
N SER A 347 -0.55 -3.31 21.43
CA SER A 347 -0.38 -2.37 20.31
C SER A 347 -1.74 -2.05 19.69
N PRO A 348 -2.51 -1.09 20.24
CA PRO A 348 -3.87 -0.82 19.78
C PRO A 348 -3.94 -0.50 18.28
N TRP A 349 -4.83 -1.18 17.57
CA TRP A 349 -4.96 -1.08 16.10
C TRP A 349 -5.25 0.33 15.58
N LYS A 350 -5.87 1.16 16.42
CA LYS A 350 -6.13 2.58 16.20
C LYS A 350 -4.87 3.44 16.17
N ALA A 351 -3.68 2.90 16.39
CA ALA A 351 -2.44 3.65 16.23
C ALA A 351 -1.99 3.74 14.76
N VAL A 352 -2.57 2.95 13.84
CA VAL A 352 -2.16 2.87 12.42
C VAL A 352 -2.72 3.98 11.54
N SER A 353 -3.78 4.66 11.99
CA SER A 353 -4.44 5.75 11.27
C SER A 353 -4.64 6.98 12.15
N ASP A 354 -5.02 8.09 11.54
CA ASP A 354 -5.49 9.27 12.26
C ASP A 354 -6.96 9.12 12.71
N ALA A 355 -7.52 10.17 13.32
CA ALA A 355 -8.90 10.16 13.82
C ALA A 355 -9.93 10.22 12.68
N GLU A 356 -9.53 10.76 11.55
CA GLU A 356 -10.33 10.91 10.32
C GLU A 356 -10.38 9.61 9.50
N GLY A 357 -9.51 8.65 9.81
CA GLY A 357 -9.44 7.32 9.22
C GLY A 357 -8.45 7.17 8.09
N PHE A 358 -7.56 8.13 7.88
CA PHE A 358 -6.45 8.01 6.94
C PHE A 358 -5.29 7.26 7.56
N ALA A 359 -4.60 6.44 6.78
CA ALA A 359 -3.40 5.76 7.22
C ALA A 359 -2.33 6.77 7.62
N LEU A 360 -1.61 6.51 8.71
CA LEU A 360 -0.48 7.35 9.07
C LEU A 360 0.58 7.31 7.96
N PRO A 361 1.33 8.39 7.73
CA PRO A 361 2.46 8.37 6.82
C PRO A 361 3.45 7.24 7.12
N PHE A 362 4.12 6.74 6.08
CA PHE A 362 5.10 5.65 6.20
C PHE A 362 6.11 5.85 7.34
N LYS A 363 6.68 7.05 7.49
CA LYS A 363 7.66 7.37 8.56
C LYS A 363 7.07 7.27 9.97
N GLU A 364 5.79 7.60 10.12
CA GLU A 364 5.08 7.48 11.39
C GLU A 364 4.75 6.02 11.70
N GLN A 365 4.33 5.24 10.70
CA GLN A 365 4.19 3.78 10.84
C GLN A 365 5.53 3.12 11.19
N GLN A 366 6.65 3.52 10.56
CA GLN A 366 7.98 3.02 10.91
C GLN A 366 8.32 3.28 12.38
N LYS A 367 8.01 4.49 12.87
CA LYS A 367 8.23 4.87 14.26
C LYS A 367 7.34 4.08 15.22
N LEU A 368 6.10 3.78 14.82
CA LEU A 368 5.18 2.95 15.61
C LEU A 368 5.76 1.55 15.86
N TRP A 369 6.37 0.95 14.83
CA TRP A 369 6.83 -0.43 14.88
C TRP A 369 8.31 -0.63 15.21
N GLN A 370 9.10 0.45 15.33
CA GLN A 370 10.55 0.38 15.58
C GLN A 370 10.95 -0.38 16.86
N VAL A 371 10.01 -0.57 17.79
CA VAL A 371 10.21 -1.30 19.05
C VAL A 371 10.24 -2.82 18.83
N TYR A 372 9.79 -3.30 17.68
CA TYR A 372 9.76 -4.71 17.31
C TYR A 372 10.88 -5.02 16.32
N PRO A 373 11.76 -6.00 16.59
CA PRO A 373 12.79 -6.40 15.63
C PRO A 373 12.19 -7.02 14.36
N LYS A 374 12.72 -6.66 13.19
CA LYS A 374 12.21 -7.14 11.88
C LYS A 374 12.45 -8.63 11.63
N ASP A 375 13.42 -9.22 12.30
CA ASP A 375 13.85 -10.61 12.19
C ASP A 375 13.12 -11.56 13.16
N GLN A 376 12.37 -11.02 14.12
CA GLN A 376 11.57 -11.82 15.05
C GLN A 376 10.21 -12.16 14.47
N GLU A 377 9.66 -13.31 14.90
CA GLU A 377 8.27 -13.67 14.60
C GLU A 377 7.33 -12.81 15.47
N LEU A 378 6.41 -12.11 14.81
CA LEU A 378 5.34 -11.39 15.47
C LEU A 378 4.04 -12.17 15.32
N VAL A 379 3.46 -12.60 16.44
CA VAL A 379 2.13 -13.21 16.48
C VAL A 379 1.10 -12.16 16.84
N LEU A 380 0.20 -11.84 15.92
CA LEU A 380 -0.85 -10.87 16.13
C LEU A 380 -2.15 -11.54 16.57
N TYR A 381 -2.84 -10.91 17.50
CA TYR A 381 -4.22 -11.24 17.84
C TYR A 381 -4.99 -10.00 18.29
N CYS A 382 -6.32 -10.12 18.37
CA CYS A 382 -7.19 -9.09 18.93
C CYS A 382 -8.35 -9.78 19.65
N GLY A 383 -9.56 -9.21 19.61
CA GLY A 383 -10.74 -9.89 20.15
C GLY A 383 -11.03 -11.21 19.42
N SER A 384 -11.07 -11.19 18.09
CA SER A 384 -11.52 -12.33 17.28
C SER A 384 -10.96 -12.29 15.85
N GLY A 385 -9.68 -11.94 15.69
CA GLY A 385 -8.96 -12.04 14.41
C GLY A 385 -9.31 -11.00 13.34
N VAL A 386 -10.03 -9.93 13.69
CA VAL A 386 -10.46 -8.88 12.76
C VAL A 386 -9.47 -7.71 12.78
N THR A 387 -9.47 -6.90 13.84
CA THR A 387 -8.67 -5.65 13.89
C THR A 387 -7.16 -5.88 13.97
N ALA A 388 -6.71 -7.09 14.32
CA ALA A 388 -5.30 -7.49 14.22
C ALA A 388 -4.77 -7.40 12.78
N CYS A 389 -5.64 -7.54 11.78
CA CYS A 389 -5.26 -7.40 10.38
C CYS A 389 -4.83 -5.96 10.02
N VAL A 390 -5.30 -4.94 10.75
CA VAL A 390 -4.86 -3.54 10.57
C VAL A 390 -3.40 -3.37 10.98
N ASN A 391 -3.01 -3.98 12.10
CA ASN A 391 -1.60 -3.98 12.53
C ASN A 391 -0.73 -4.79 11.58
N TRP A 392 -1.22 -5.95 11.13
CA TRP A 392 -0.53 -6.76 10.13
C TRP A 392 -0.19 -5.93 8.90
N LEU A 393 -1.20 -5.26 8.33
CA LEU A 393 -1.04 -4.39 7.17
C LEU A 393 0.09 -3.37 7.39
N SER A 394 0.08 -2.65 8.51
CA SER A 394 1.08 -1.63 8.82
C SER A 394 2.49 -2.18 9.09
N LEU A 395 2.59 -3.32 9.76
CA LEU A 395 3.84 -4.03 9.98
C LEU A 395 4.48 -4.48 8.65
N GLU A 396 3.66 -5.01 7.75
CA GLU A 396 4.12 -5.45 6.44
C GLU A 396 4.58 -4.27 5.58
N ILE A 397 3.85 -3.14 5.62
CA ILE A 397 4.25 -1.88 4.97
C ILE A 397 5.64 -1.46 5.40
N THR A 398 5.94 -1.59 6.70
CA THR A 398 7.21 -1.18 7.30
C THR A 398 8.30 -2.24 7.22
N GLY A 399 8.03 -3.36 6.55
CA GLY A 399 8.98 -4.41 6.22
C GLY A 399 9.17 -5.48 7.29
N HIS A 400 8.17 -5.68 8.16
CA HIS A 400 8.10 -6.87 9.00
C HIS A 400 7.43 -7.99 8.20
N ASN A 401 8.19 -9.03 7.88
CA ASN A 401 7.73 -10.10 6.99
C ASN A 401 7.40 -11.41 7.72
N ASN A 402 7.88 -11.58 8.97
CA ASN A 402 7.65 -12.78 9.77
C ASN A 402 6.44 -12.58 10.70
N LEU A 403 5.24 -12.58 10.11
CA LEU A 403 3.98 -12.32 10.81
C LEU A 403 3.13 -13.58 10.83
N ARG A 404 2.48 -13.87 11.96
CA ARG A 404 1.46 -14.93 12.09
C ARG A 404 0.23 -14.40 12.82
N LEU A 405 -0.95 -14.88 12.44
CA LEU A 405 -2.24 -14.42 12.96
C LEU A 405 -2.86 -15.54 13.78
N TYR A 406 -3.12 -15.26 15.05
CA TYR A 406 -4.00 -16.09 15.85
C TYR A 406 -5.45 -15.62 15.65
N VAL A 407 -6.13 -16.24 14.69
CA VAL A 407 -7.46 -15.82 14.22
C VAL A 407 -8.50 -15.87 15.32
N GLY A 408 -8.47 -16.89 16.19
CA GLY A 408 -9.44 -17.03 17.26
C GLY A 408 -9.37 -15.89 18.29
N GLY A 409 -8.20 -15.26 18.41
CA GLY A 409 -7.99 -14.11 19.29
C GLY A 409 -8.27 -14.40 20.76
N TRP A 410 -8.54 -13.33 21.50
CA TRP A 410 -8.91 -13.42 22.90
C TRP A 410 -10.18 -14.24 23.11
N SER A 411 -11.12 -14.18 22.18
CA SER A 411 -12.37 -14.93 22.25
C SER A 411 -12.15 -16.44 22.30
N ASP A 412 -11.30 -16.95 21.42
CA ASP A 412 -10.90 -18.36 21.46
C ASP A 412 -10.12 -18.65 22.74
N TRP A 413 -9.13 -17.82 23.07
CA TRP A 413 -8.29 -18.03 24.25
C TRP A 413 -9.09 -18.14 25.55
N CYS A 414 -10.01 -17.19 25.79
CA CYS A 414 -10.77 -17.11 27.02
C CYS A 414 -11.86 -18.18 27.14
N SER A 415 -12.33 -18.75 26.03
CA SER A 415 -13.31 -19.86 26.05
C SER A 415 -12.80 -21.09 26.83
N TYR A 416 -11.48 -21.31 26.86
CA TYR A 416 -10.86 -22.37 27.66
C TYR A 416 -10.62 -21.97 29.12
N LEU A 417 -10.67 -20.68 29.45
CA LEU A 417 -10.53 -20.18 30.83
C LEU A 417 -11.85 -20.26 31.58
N SER A 418 -12.98 -20.08 30.90
CA SER A 418 -14.31 -20.22 31.48
C SER A 418 -14.69 -21.66 31.86
N GLU A 419 -13.88 -22.64 31.47
CA GLU A 419 -14.07 -24.07 31.77
C GLU A 419 -13.21 -24.57 32.95
N MET A 420 -12.28 -23.73 33.42
CA MET A 420 -11.51 -23.95 34.65
C MET A 420 -12.21 -23.27 35.82
#